data_AF-A0A2W5E0P0-F1
#
_entry.id   AF-A0A2W5E0P0-F1
#
_cell.length_a   1.000
_cell.length_b   1.000
_cell.length_c   1.000
_cell.angle_alpha   90.00
_cell.angle_beta   90.00
_cell.angle_gamma   90.00
#
_symmetry.space_group_name_H-M   'P 1'
#
loop_
_entity.id
_entity.type
_entity.pdbx_description
1 polymer ?
#
loop_
_entity_poly.entity_id
_entity_poly.type
_entity_poly.pdbx_seq_one_letter_code
_entity_poly.pdbx_strand_id
1 'polypeptide(L)'
;MFFNPPCLTMNEPQAANASAAHALVAARVRAIPLAVDLGRYELAQAVFAARLRIDYRSLLGGEAQELDAATLLAAWQALVPGFDATLHEIGSVAVRLDGAQAQASADVVASHWLDDGLWRLTGRYDWTLQRQEGEWRVTGMSLALREEQGDRGLCAQAQARVAARAGARA
;
A
#
# COMPACT_ATOMS: atom_id res chain seq x y z
N MET A 1 -0.67 16.56 48.66
CA MET A 1 -1.35 15.28 48.36
C MET A 1 -1.16 15.00 46.88
N PHE A 2 -0.19 14.15 46.52
CA PHE A 2 0.01 13.72 45.14
C PHE A 2 -0.87 12.50 44.91
N PHE A 3 -1.93 12.66 44.12
CA PHE A 3 -2.71 11.54 43.62
C PHE A 3 -1.87 10.82 42.56
N ASN A 4 -1.36 9.64 42.91
CA ASN A 4 -0.80 8.70 41.94
C ASN A 4 -2.00 7.93 41.36
N PRO A 5 -2.41 8.15 40.10
CA PRO A 5 -3.55 7.42 39.57
C PRO A 5 -3.17 5.93 39.47
N PRO A 6 -4.13 5.01 39.66
CA PRO A 6 -3.87 3.59 39.49
C PRO A 6 -3.37 3.38 38.06
N CYS A 7 -2.17 2.79 37.93
CA CYS A 7 -1.62 2.34 36.67
C CYS A 7 -2.66 1.40 36.05
N LEU A 8 -3.34 1.84 34.99
CA LEU A 8 -4.36 1.04 34.31
C LEU A 8 -3.70 -0.25 33.84
N THR A 9 -4.10 -1.38 34.43
CA THR A 9 -3.74 -2.71 33.95
C THR A 9 -4.29 -2.83 32.53
N MET A 10 -3.45 -2.69 31.51
CA MET A 10 -3.85 -2.94 30.14
C MET A 10 -4.12 -4.43 29.97
N ASN A 11 -5.31 -4.78 29.47
CA ASN A 11 -5.63 -6.16 29.10
C ASN A 11 -4.69 -6.62 27.97
N GLU A 12 -4.32 -7.91 27.96
CA GLU A 12 -3.42 -8.54 26.95
C GLU A 12 -3.70 -8.14 25.48
N PRO A 13 -4.95 -8.12 24.97
CA PRO A 13 -5.22 -7.68 23.59
C PRO A 13 -4.91 -6.19 23.33
N GLN A 14 -4.97 -5.35 24.36
CA GLN A 14 -4.69 -3.91 24.26
C GLN A 14 -3.18 -3.63 24.30
N ALA A 15 -2.41 -4.42 25.05
CA ALA A 15 -0.95 -4.35 25.09
C ALA A 15 -0.31 -4.80 23.76
N ALA A 16 -0.86 -5.81 23.10
CA ALA A 16 -0.38 -6.27 21.79
C ALA A 16 -0.52 -5.18 20.70
N ASN A 17 -1.65 -4.46 20.69
CA ASN A 17 -1.91 -3.32 19.78
C ASN A 17 -1.05 -2.09 20.10
N ALA A 18 -0.56 -1.96 21.33
CA ALA A 18 0.31 -0.87 21.77
C ALA A 18 1.82 -1.17 21.60
N SER A 19 2.18 -2.31 20.99
CA SER A 19 3.59 -2.70 20.84
C SER A 19 4.31 -1.92 19.75
N ALA A 20 5.62 -1.70 19.93
CA ALA A 20 6.46 -1.08 18.89
C ALA A 20 6.44 -1.87 17.58
N ALA A 21 6.38 -3.20 17.64
CA ALA A 21 6.26 -4.05 16.46
C ALA A 21 4.96 -3.80 15.69
N HIS A 22 3.83 -3.67 16.39
CA HIS A 22 2.54 -3.34 15.79
C HIS A 22 2.61 -1.97 15.08
N ALA A 23 3.15 -0.95 15.75
CA ALA A 23 3.31 0.38 15.18
C ALA A 23 4.20 0.38 13.92
N LEU A 24 5.31 -0.38 13.93
CA LEU A 24 6.21 -0.50 12.79
C LEU A 24 5.53 -1.18 11.59
N VAL A 25 4.77 -2.26 11.80
CA VAL A 25 4.00 -2.92 10.74
C VAL A 25 2.97 -1.97 10.15
N ALA A 26 2.19 -1.29 11.00
CA ALA A 26 1.18 -0.34 10.56
C ALA A 26 1.80 0.83 9.76
N ALA A 27 2.92 1.36 10.21
CA ALA A 27 3.65 2.43 9.52
C ALA A 27 4.17 1.97 8.15
N ARG A 28 4.72 0.76 8.06
CA ARG A 28 5.23 0.18 6.79
C ARG A 28 4.13 0.06 5.75
N VAL A 29 2.97 -0.49 6.09
CA VAL A 29 1.88 -0.66 5.10
C VAL A 29 1.23 0.67 4.71
N ARG A 30 1.16 1.66 5.61
CA ARG A 30 0.70 3.02 5.29
C ARG A 30 1.67 3.77 4.38
N ALA A 31 2.97 3.50 4.50
CA ALA A 31 3.99 4.17 3.71
C ALA A 31 3.91 3.81 2.23
N ILE A 32 3.44 2.61 1.86
CA ILE A 32 3.36 2.16 0.46
C ILE A 32 2.53 3.13 -0.41
N PRO A 33 1.22 3.32 -0.15
CA PRO A 33 0.39 4.22 -0.96
C PRO A 33 0.89 5.66 -0.92
N LEU A 34 1.28 6.16 0.26
CA LEU A 34 1.80 7.51 0.40
C LEU A 34 3.06 7.74 -0.45
N ALA A 35 3.96 6.75 -0.49
CA ALA A 35 5.16 6.82 -1.32
C ALA A 35 4.81 6.85 -2.81
N VAL A 36 3.82 6.06 -3.26
CA VAL A 36 3.36 6.05 -4.64
C VAL A 36 2.71 7.37 -5.03
N ASP A 37 1.82 7.91 -4.19
CA ASP A 37 1.13 9.18 -4.43
C ASP A 37 2.11 10.37 -4.51
N LEU A 38 3.20 10.32 -3.75
CA LEU A 38 4.26 11.33 -3.77
C LEU A 38 5.35 11.06 -4.84
N GLY A 39 5.23 9.99 -5.63
CA GLY A 39 6.24 9.57 -6.60
C GLY A 39 7.60 9.22 -5.98
N ARG A 40 7.64 8.80 -4.71
CA ARG A 40 8.83 8.39 -3.95
C ARG A 40 8.99 6.87 -3.99
N TYR A 41 9.19 6.31 -5.17
CA TYR A 41 9.22 4.86 -5.39
C TYR A 41 10.33 4.13 -4.61
N GLU A 42 11.40 4.83 -4.28
CA GLU A 42 12.52 4.34 -3.47
C GLU A 42 12.07 4.05 -2.04
N LEU A 43 11.17 4.87 -1.49
CA LEU A 43 10.55 4.65 -0.19
C LEU A 43 9.63 3.43 -0.23
N ALA A 44 8.84 3.27 -1.30
CA ALA A 44 8.00 2.09 -1.49
C ALA A 44 8.87 0.82 -1.60
N GLN A 45 9.97 0.87 -2.35
CA GLN A 45 10.90 -0.25 -2.50
C GLN A 45 11.47 -0.72 -1.17
N ALA A 46 11.84 0.22 -0.29
CA ALA A 46 12.38 -0.08 1.03
C ALA A 46 11.38 -0.77 1.97
N VAL A 47 10.08 -0.76 1.66
CA VAL A 47 9.06 -1.49 2.43
C VAL A 47 8.96 -2.96 2.01
N PHE A 48 9.23 -3.27 0.74
CA PHE A 48 9.05 -4.61 0.20
C PHE A 48 10.23 -5.53 0.53
N ALA A 49 9.93 -6.83 0.62
CA ALA A 49 10.93 -7.88 0.52
C ALA A 49 11.47 -7.96 -0.92
N ALA A 50 12.63 -8.57 -1.12
CA ALA A 50 13.25 -8.71 -2.44
C ALA A 50 12.32 -9.41 -3.45
N ARG A 51 11.55 -10.39 -2.97
CA ARG A 51 10.45 -11.03 -3.70
C ARG A 51 9.16 -10.95 -2.89
N LEU A 52 8.06 -10.73 -3.59
CA LEU A 52 6.74 -10.59 -2.99
C LEU A 52 5.63 -11.10 -3.90
N ARG A 53 4.55 -11.53 -3.25
CA ARG A 53 3.32 -11.95 -3.90
C ARG A 53 2.37 -10.77 -4.09
N ILE A 54 2.00 -10.46 -5.32
CA ILE A 54 0.99 -9.45 -5.65
C ILE A 54 -0.26 -10.10 -6.21
N ASP A 55 -1.41 -9.73 -5.63
CA ASP A 55 -2.72 -10.20 -6.08
C ASP A 55 -3.64 -9.02 -6.36
N TYR A 56 -3.74 -8.67 -7.64
CA TYR A 56 -4.66 -7.67 -8.17
C TYR A 56 -5.75 -8.29 -9.04
N ARG A 57 -6.07 -9.57 -8.83
CA ARG A 57 -7.06 -10.28 -9.65
C ARG A 57 -8.43 -9.62 -9.62
N SER A 58 -8.85 -9.09 -8.47
CA SER A 58 -10.13 -8.37 -8.39
C SER A 58 -10.15 -7.07 -9.20
N LEU A 59 -8.98 -6.49 -9.50
CA LEU A 59 -8.86 -5.22 -10.22
C LEU A 59 -8.60 -5.44 -11.71
N LEU A 60 -7.62 -6.28 -12.03
CA LEU A 60 -7.07 -6.47 -13.38
C LEU A 60 -7.45 -7.82 -14.00
N GLY A 61 -8.06 -8.73 -13.23
CA GLY A 61 -8.22 -10.13 -13.63
C GLY A 61 -6.90 -10.91 -13.59
N GLY A 62 -6.88 -12.07 -14.24
CA GLY A 62 -5.69 -12.91 -14.36
C GLY A 62 -5.34 -13.69 -13.08
N GLU A 63 -4.04 -13.90 -12.87
CA GLU A 63 -3.50 -14.66 -11.74
C GLU A 63 -2.63 -13.80 -10.83
N ALA A 64 -2.54 -14.20 -9.55
CA ALA A 64 -1.62 -13.61 -8.61
C ALA A 64 -0.17 -13.98 -8.96
N GLN A 65 0.74 -13.03 -8.78
CA GLN A 65 2.10 -13.10 -9.32
C GLN A 65 3.14 -13.02 -8.22
N GLU A 66 4.25 -13.75 -8.38
CA GLU A 66 5.46 -13.57 -7.57
C GLU A 66 6.43 -12.68 -8.36
N LEU A 67 6.74 -11.51 -7.82
CA LEU A 67 7.55 -10.49 -8.48
C LEU A 67 8.78 -10.19 -7.63
N ASP A 68 9.80 -9.58 -8.23
CA ASP A 68 10.71 -8.73 -7.46
C ASP A 68 10.11 -7.33 -7.26
N ALA A 69 10.54 -6.65 -6.19
CA ALA A 69 10.03 -5.31 -5.86
C ALA A 69 10.31 -4.28 -6.97
N ALA A 70 11.43 -4.41 -7.70
CA ALA A 70 11.79 -3.49 -8.76
C ALA A 70 10.82 -3.57 -9.95
N THR A 71 10.41 -4.78 -10.32
CA THR A 71 9.44 -5.06 -11.39
C THR A 71 8.08 -4.49 -11.05
N LEU A 72 7.63 -4.66 -9.79
CA LEU A 72 6.38 -4.06 -9.32
C LEU A 72 6.41 -2.52 -9.44
N LEU A 73 7.50 -1.90 -8.98
CA LEU A 73 7.63 -0.45 -9.00
C LEU A 73 7.75 0.09 -10.42
N ALA A 74 8.46 -0.61 -11.30
CA ALA A 74 8.51 -0.26 -12.72
C ALA A 74 7.11 -0.27 -13.34
N ALA A 75 6.27 -1.26 -13.00
CA ALA A 75 4.88 -1.30 -13.46
C ALA A 75 4.05 -0.11 -12.94
N TRP A 76 4.23 0.29 -11.68
CA TRP A 76 3.57 1.48 -11.13
C TRP A 76 4.10 2.78 -11.76
N GLN A 77 5.40 2.90 -11.99
CA GLN A 77 6.03 4.04 -12.65
C GLN A 77 5.61 4.20 -14.11
N ALA A 78 5.22 3.11 -14.77
CA ALA A 78 4.70 3.14 -16.14
C ALA A 78 3.26 3.70 -16.23
N LEU A 79 2.57 3.89 -15.10
CA LEU A 79 1.16 4.30 -15.04
C LEU A 79 0.97 5.58 -14.20
N VAL A 80 1.35 5.52 -12.93
CA VAL A 80 0.98 6.52 -11.90
C VAL A 80 1.42 7.95 -12.26
N PRO A 81 2.66 8.20 -12.75
CA PRO A 81 3.10 9.56 -13.12
C PRO A 81 2.35 10.17 -14.32
N GLY A 82 1.52 9.37 -15.00
CA GLY A 82 0.66 9.84 -16.08
C GLY A 82 -0.57 10.61 -15.60
N PHE A 83 -1.04 10.30 -14.38
CA PHE A 83 -2.09 11.07 -13.70
C PHE A 83 -1.56 12.43 -13.24
N ASP A 84 -2.48 13.38 -13.10
CA ASP A 84 -2.15 14.69 -12.52
C ASP A 84 -2.03 14.62 -11.00
N ALA A 85 -2.85 13.76 -10.38
CA ALA A 85 -2.75 13.40 -8.98
C ALA A 85 -3.29 11.99 -8.73
N THR A 86 -2.76 11.33 -7.69
CA THR A 86 -3.36 10.14 -7.08
C THR A 86 -3.42 10.33 -5.57
N LEU A 87 -4.43 9.75 -4.93
CA LEU A 87 -4.58 9.74 -3.49
C LEU A 87 -5.18 8.42 -3.03
N HIS A 88 -4.44 7.70 -2.19
CA HIS A 88 -4.87 6.48 -1.53
C HIS A 88 -5.17 6.74 -0.04
N GLU A 89 -6.45 6.90 0.27
CA GLU A 89 -6.92 7.08 1.64
C GLU A 89 -7.00 5.72 2.36
N ILE A 90 -6.02 5.44 3.23
CA ILE A 90 -5.95 4.21 4.02
C ILE A 90 -6.66 4.39 5.36
N GLY A 91 -7.67 3.56 5.61
CA GLY A 91 -8.41 3.52 6.86
C GLY A 91 -7.60 3.03 8.06
N SER A 92 -8.30 2.58 9.09
CA SER A 92 -7.67 1.95 10.26
C SER A 92 -6.98 0.65 9.85
N VAL A 93 -5.68 0.55 10.15
CA VAL A 93 -4.89 -0.66 9.89
C VAL A 93 -5.06 -1.62 11.06
N ALA A 94 -5.64 -2.78 10.80
CA ALA A 94 -5.68 -3.89 11.74
C ALA A 94 -4.44 -4.77 11.53
N VAL A 95 -3.61 -4.94 12.58
CA VAL A 95 -2.39 -5.76 12.53
C VAL A 95 -2.55 -6.98 13.42
N ARG A 96 -2.04 -8.12 12.96
CA ARG A 96 -1.83 -9.34 13.75
C ARG A 96 -0.36 -9.71 13.68
N LEU A 97 0.26 -9.95 14.84
CA LEU A 97 1.66 -10.35 14.96
C LEU A 97 1.73 -11.82 15.36
N ASP A 98 2.65 -12.55 14.73
CA ASP A 98 3.00 -13.93 15.06
C ASP A 98 4.52 -14.10 15.00
N GLY A 99 5.20 -13.79 16.10
CA GLY A 99 6.66 -13.86 16.21
C GLY A 99 7.39 -12.96 15.22
N ALA A 100 7.92 -13.56 14.15
CA ALA A 100 8.61 -12.87 13.05
C ALA A 100 7.74 -12.69 11.79
N GLN A 101 6.44 -13.01 11.88
CA GLN A 101 5.45 -12.80 10.83
C GLN A 101 4.40 -11.81 11.29
N ALA A 102 3.77 -11.13 10.33
CA ALA A 102 2.63 -10.28 10.60
C ALA A 102 1.65 -10.28 9.42
N GLN A 103 0.39 -10.05 9.73
CA GLN A 103 -0.62 -9.70 8.74
C GLN A 103 -1.17 -8.32 9.08
N ALA A 104 -1.45 -7.53 8.05
CA ALA A 104 -2.12 -6.26 8.20
C ALA A 104 -3.25 -6.14 7.18
N SER A 105 -4.29 -5.39 7.51
CA SER A 105 -5.34 -5.07 6.54
C SER A 105 -5.96 -3.72 6.82
N ALA A 106 -6.42 -3.06 5.77
CA ALA A 106 -7.15 -1.80 5.87
C ALA A 106 -8.07 -1.63 4.67
N ASP A 107 -9.19 -0.94 4.89
CA ASP A 107 -10.00 -0.42 3.80
C ASP A 107 -9.25 0.73 3.11
N VAL A 108 -9.44 0.84 1.79
CA VAL A 108 -8.83 1.86 0.96
C VAL A 108 -9.87 2.52 0.08
N VAL A 109 -9.71 3.82 -0.09
CA VAL A 109 -10.29 4.56 -1.21
C VAL A 109 -9.16 5.18 -2.02
N ALA A 110 -9.03 4.78 -3.29
CA ALA A 110 -8.00 5.31 -4.19
C ALA A 110 -8.64 6.15 -5.29
N SER A 111 -8.21 7.40 -5.41
CA SER A 111 -8.71 8.36 -6.38
C SER A 111 -7.57 8.78 -7.32
N HIS A 112 -7.85 8.84 -8.62
CA HIS A 112 -6.89 9.19 -9.66
C HIS A 112 -7.51 10.28 -10.54
N TRP A 113 -6.80 11.39 -10.71
CA TRP A 113 -7.27 12.54 -11.49
C TRP A 113 -6.43 12.72 -12.75
N LEU A 114 -7.11 13.02 -13.84
CA LEU A 114 -6.50 13.30 -15.14
C LEU A 114 -7.37 14.31 -15.89
N ASP A 115 -6.83 15.51 -16.11
CA ASP A 115 -7.59 16.69 -16.55
C ASP A 115 -8.83 16.88 -15.66
N ASP A 116 -10.02 16.98 -16.26
CA ASP A 116 -11.30 17.08 -15.55
C ASP A 116 -11.89 15.70 -15.18
N GLY A 117 -11.16 14.62 -15.44
CA GLY A 117 -11.57 13.23 -15.21
C GLY A 117 -11.19 12.69 -13.83
N LEU A 118 -12.00 11.75 -13.34
CA LEU A 118 -11.77 11.00 -12.09
C LEU A 118 -11.97 9.51 -12.32
N TRP A 119 -11.03 8.70 -11.84
CA TRP A 119 -11.21 7.27 -11.60
C TRP A 119 -11.00 6.97 -10.12
N ARG A 120 -12.04 6.48 -9.47
CA ARG A 120 -12.05 6.18 -8.04
C ARG A 120 -12.40 4.72 -7.81
N LEU A 121 -11.70 4.08 -6.88
CA LEU A 121 -12.01 2.72 -6.45
C LEU A 121 -12.06 2.63 -4.92
N THR A 122 -12.88 1.72 -4.43
CA THR A 122 -12.92 1.33 -3.01
C THR A 122 -12.63 -0.15 -2.87
N GLY A 123 -11.96 -0.52 -1.79
CA GLY A 123 -11.58 -1.91 -1.57
C GLY A 123 -10.96 -2.14 -0.20
N ARG A 124 -10.31 -3.28 -0.07
CA ARG A 124 -9.52 -3.65 1.10
C ARG A 124 -8.17 -4.15 0.66
N TYR A 125 -7.12 -3.62 1.27
CA TYR A 125 -5.80 -4.21 1.19
C TYR A 125 -5.62 -5.24 2.30
N ASP A 126 -4.98 -6.35 1.93
CA ASP A 126 -4.41 -7.31 2.86
C ASP A 126 -2.91 -7.44 2.56
N TRP A 127 -2.10 -7.38 3.61
CA TRP A 127 -0.65 -7.48 3.55
C TRP A 127 -0.15 -8.63 4.41
N THR A 128 0.88 -9.32 3.92
CA THR A 128 1.70 -10.24 4.71
C THR A 128 3.10 -9.65 4.84
N LEU A 129 3.67 -9.76 6.04
CA LEU A 129 4.98 -9.23 6.36
C LEU A 129 5.83 -10.25 7.11
N GLN A 130 7.13 -10.17 6.92
CA GLN A 130 8.12 -10.95 7.65
C GLN A 130 9.21 -10.03 8.19
N ARG A 131 9.68 -10.29 9.41
CA ARG A 131 10.83 -9.60 9.99
C ARG A 131 12.11 -10.21 9.44
N GLN A 132 12.85 -9.43 8.64
CA GLN A 132 14.11 -9.79 8.01
C GLN A 132 15.18 -8.81 8.52
N GLU A 133 16.27 -9.34 9.09
CA GLU A 133 17.40 -8.52 9.59
C GLU A 133 16.96 -7.40 10.58
N GLY A 134 15.92 -7.65 11.37
CA GLY A 134 15.38 -6.69 12.33
C GLY A 134 14.32 -5.74 11.78
N GLU A 135 14.04 -5.76 10.47
CA GLU A 135 13.05 -4.91 9.82
C GLU A 135 11.84 -5.69 9.30
N TRP A 136 10.65 -5.10 9.40
CA TRP A 136 9.45 -5.66 8.77
C TRP A 136 9.45 -5.36 7.27
N ARG A 137 9.39 -6.42 6.46
CA ARG A 137 9.32 -6.38 5.00
C ARG A 137 8.02 -6.99 4.51
N VAL A 138 7.34 -6.32 3.60
CA VAL A 138 6.11 -6.83 2.98
C VAL A 138 6.47 -7.92 1.99
N THR A 139 5.97 -9.13 2.24
CA THR A 139 6.16 -10.33 1.42
C THR A 139 4.94 -10.64 0.56
N GLY A 140 3.80 -10.00 0.83
CA GLY A 140 2.61 -10.12 -0.01
C GLY A 140 1.66 -8.94 0.16
N MET A 141 0.96 -8.62 -0.93
CA MET A 141 -0.05 -7.57 -0.95
C MET A 141 -1.16 -7.95 -1.93
N SER A 142 -2.40 -7.91 -1.46
CA SER A 142 -3.59 -8.13 -2.28
C SER A 142 -4.57 -6.98 -2.15
N LEU A 143 -5.24 -6.64 -3.24
CA LEU A 143 -6.40 -5.75 -3.22
C LEU A 143 -7.66 -6.60 -3.46
N ALA A 144 -8.65 -6.46 -2.58
CA ALA A 144 -10.01 -6.91 -2.81
C ALA A 144 -10.88 -5.70 -3.19
N LEU A 145 -11.09 -5.52 -4.48
CA LEU A 145 -11.92 -4.45 -5.05
C LEU A 145 -13.39 -4.66 -4.64
N ARG A 146 -14.05 -3.58 -4.22
CA ARG A 146 -15.47 -3.56 -3.88
C ARG A 146 -16.28 -2.78 -4.90
N GLU A 147 -15.81 -1.61 -5.28
CA GLU A 147 -16.53 -0.72 -6.19
C GLU A 147 -15.55 0.15 -6.99
N GLU A 148 -15.97 0.54 -8.19
CA GLU A 148 -15.35 1.57 -9.00
C GLU A 148 -16.36 2.63 -9.41
N GLN A 149 -15.89 3.86 -9.51
CA GLN A 149 -16.66 5.03 -9.88
C GLN A 149 -15.82 5.90 -10.83
N GLY A 150 -16.49 6.56 -11.79
CA GLY A 150 -15.82 7.39 -12.78
C GLY A 150 -15.26 6.59 -13.96
N ASP A 151 -14.17 7.06 -14.57
CA ASP A 151 -13.67 6.56 -15.86
C ASP A 151 -12.38 5.76 -15.73
N ARG A 152 -12.47 4.43 -15.73
CA ARG A 152 -11.30 3.53 -15.77
C ARG A 152 -10.44 3.72 -17.03
N GLY A 153 -11.00 4.26 -18.11
CA GLY A 153 -10.29 4.57 -19.36
C GLY A 153 -9.13 5.56 -19.18
N LEU A 154 -9.13 6.35 -18.10
CA LEU A 154 -8.05 7.27 -17.77
C LEU A 154 -6.71 6.54 -17.55
N CYS A 155 -6.71 5.26 -17.16
CA CYS A 155 -5.49 4.46 -17.05
C CYS A 155 -4.70 4.37 -18.36
N ALA A 156 -5.39 4.15 -19.48
CA ALA A 156 -4.74 4.08 -20.78
C ALA A 156 -4.17 5.44 -21.20
N GLN A 157 -4.87 6.52 -20.87
CA GLN A 157 -4.41 7.89 -21.14
C GLN A 157 -3.18 8.24 -20.28
N ALA A 158 -3.18 7.87 -19.00
CA ALA A 158 -2.05 8.06 -18.10
C ALA A 158 -0.80 7.30 -18.63
N GLN A 159 -0.95 6.03 -19.03
CA GLN A 159 0.14 5.26 -19.64
C GLN A 159 0.69 5.93 -20.91
N ALA A 160 -0.20 6.42 -21.79
CA ALA A 160 0.22 7.13 -22.99
C ALA A 160 1.00 8.42 -22.67
N ARG A 161 0.59 9.18 -21.64
CA ARG A 161 1.32 10.37 -21.16
C ARG A 161 2.72 10.00 -20.66
N VAL A 162 2.88 8.91 -19.91
CA VAL A 162 4.20 8.44 -19.45
C VAL A 162 5.09 8.07 -20.65
N ALA A 163 4.56 7.29 -21.59
CA ALA A 163 5.31 6.86 -22.77
C ALA A 163 5.77 8.06 -23.63
N ALA A 164 4.90 9.05 -23.86
CA ALA A 164 5.24 10.26 -24.62
C ALA A 164 6.36 11.07 -23.96
N ARG A 165 6.35 11.21 -22.62
CA ARG A 165 7.40 11.91 -21.86
C ARG A 165 8.74 11.17 -21.91
N ALA A 166 8.72 9.84 -21.89
CA ALA A 166 9.93 9.03 -22.02
C ALA A 166 10.55 9.18 -23.43
N GLY A 167 9.73 9.16 -24.48
CA GLY A 167 10.19 9.36 -25.85
C GLY A 167 10.73 10.77 -26.14
N ALA A 168 10.22 11.80 -25.44
CA ALA A 168 10.73 13.17 -25.56
C ALA A 168 12.05 13.43 -24.83
N ARG A 169 12.51 12.49 -23.98
CA ARG A 169 13.75 12.58 -23.21
C ARG A 169 14.89 11.72 -23.81
N ALA A 170 14.60 10.89 -24.81
CA ALA A 170 15.55 10.07 -25.54
C ALA A 170 16.09 10.82 -26.76
#